data_AF-A0A438HLY8-F1
#
_entry.id   AF-A0A438HLY8-F1
#
_cell.length_a   1.000
_cell.length_b   1.000
_cell.length_c   1.000
_cell.angle_alpha   90.00
_cell.angle_beta   90.00
_cell.angle_gamma   90.00
#
_symmetry.space_group_name_H-M   'P 1'
#
loop_
_entity.id
_entity.type
_entity.pdbx_description
1 polymer ?
#
loop_
_entity_poly.entity_id
_entity_poly.type
_entity_poly.pdbx_seq_one_letter_code
_entity_poly.pdbx_strand_id
1 'polypeptide(L)'
;MPTSASTHRPEDLLTRLRSANADADAKLKALREVKNQIIGNRTKKLSYIKLGAVPAVVSVLAATADDCSSVLVQSAAALGSFACGFEAGVQAVLRAGAFPHLLRLLSNSNGKVVSQLI
;
A
#
# COMPACT_ATOMS: atom_id res chain seq x y z
N MET A 1 -27.15 11.24 -13.94
CA MET A 1 -25.68 11.34 -14.04
C MET A 1 -25.08 9.97 -13.78
N PRO A 2 -24.36 9.34 -14.73
CA PRO A 2 -23.68 8.07 -14.48
C PRO A 2 -22.38 8.39 -13.71
N THR A 3 -21.89 7.63 -12.73
CA THR A 3 -21.42 6.24 -12.82
C THR A 3 -21.27 5.64 -11.43
N SER A 4 -22.24 4.85 -10.98
CA SER A 4 -22.06 3.86 -9.93
C SER A 4 -21.69 2.54 -10.61
N ALA A 5 -20.42 2.33 -10.94
CA ALA A 5 -19.99 1.07 -11.53
C ALA A 5 -18.53 0.73 -11.19
N SER A 6 -18.38 -0.31 -10.36
CA SER A 6 -17.18 -1.12 -10.17
C SER A 6 -16.11 -0.59 -9.21
N THR A 7 -16.42 -0.68 -7.92
CA THR A 7 -15.54 -0.50 -6.75
C THR A 7 -14.30 -1.43 -6.67
N HIS A 8 -13.99 -2.19 -7.73
CA HIS A 8 -12.95 -3.22 -7.75
C HIS A 8 -11.82 -3.01 -8.77
N ARG A 9 -11.87 -1.95 -9.60
CA ARG A 9 -10.79 -1.73 -10.57
C ARG A 9 -9.54 -1.22 -9.84
N PRO A 10 -8.34 -1.65 -10.27
CA PRO A 10 -7.09 -1.22 -9.64
C PRO A 10 -6.92 0.30 -9.69
N GLU A 11 -7.32 0.92 -10.81
CA GLU A 11 -7.31 2.37 -11.03
C GLU A 11 -8.15 3.17 -10.02
N ASP A 12 -9.36 2.71 -9.70
CA ASP A 12 -10.23 3.34 -8.69
C ASP A 12 -9.62 3.27 -7.29
N LEU A 13 -9.04 2.12 -6.92
CA LEU A 13 -8.37 1.95 -5.63
C LEU A 13 -7.16 2.87 -5.51
N LEU A 14 -6.34 2.95 -6.56
CA LEU A 14 -5.21 3.89 -6.62
C LEU A 14 -5.66 5.35 -6.53
N THR A 15 -6.76 5.72 -7.21
CA THR A 15 -7.31 7.08 -7.17
C THR A 15 -7.76 7.45 -5.76
N ARG A 16 -8.39 6.51 -5.04
CA ARG A 16 -8.76 6.70 -3.63
C ARG A 16 -7.56 6.81 -2.70
N LEU A 17 -6.49 6.06 -2.95
CA LEU A 17 -5.24 6.16 -2.18
C LEU A 17 -4.52 7.50 -2.41
N ARG A 18 -4.50 7.97 -3.65
CA ARG A 18 -3.90 9.25 -4.04
C ARG A 18 -4.73 10.47 -3.64
N SER A 19 -6.04 10.30 -3.46
CA SER A 19 -6.91 11.40 -3.04
C SER A 19 -6.51 11.90 -1.66
N ALA A 20 -6.02 13.15 -1.60
CA ALA A 20 -5.61 13.80 -0.36
C ALA A 20 -6.77 13.92 0.64
N ASN A 21 -8.00 14.14 0.13
CA ASN A 21 -9.22 14.29 0.93
C ASN A 21 -9.86 12.97 1.38
N ALA A 22 -9.30 11.81 1.00
CA ALA A 22 -9.87 10.54 1.44
C ALA A 22 -9.55 10.28 2.92
N ASP A 23 -10.58 9.90 3.67
CA ASP A 23 -10.47 9.51 5.07
C ASP A 23 -9.44 8.39 5.27
N ALA A 24 -8.83 8.35 6.45
CA ALA A 24 -7.92 7.28 6.84
C ALA A 24 -8.56 5.88 6.65
N ASP A 25 -9.85 5.73 6.97
CA ASP A 25 -10.60 4.49 6.77
C ASP A 25 -10.78 4.13 5.30
N ALA A 26 -11.05 5.12 4.43
CA ALA A 26 -11.16 4.90 3.00
C ALA A 26 -9.82 4.45 2.39
N LYS A 27 -8.71 5.05 2.82
CA LYS A 27 -7.35 4.65 2.43
C LYS A 27 -7.01 3.24 2.94
N LEU A 28 -7.33 2.94 4.20
CA LEU A 28 -7.19 1.60 4.79
C LEU A 28 -7.91 0.53 3.99
N LYS A 29 -9.18 0.78 3.66
CA LYS A 29 -10.00 -0.17 2.92
C LYS A 29 -9.44 -0.39 1.52
N ALA A 30 -8.97 0.67 0.86
CA ALA A 30 -8.31 0.57 -0.44
C ALA A 30 -6.98 -0.21 -0.36
N LEU A 31 -6.13 0.05 0.64
CA LEU A 31 -4.87 -0.69 0.86
C LEU A 31 -5.13 -2.18 1.07
N ARG A 32 -6.10 -2.52 1.92
CA ARG A 32 -6.49 -3.90 2.20
C ARG A 32 -6.98 -4.60 0.93
N GLU A 33 -7.80 -3.93 0.13
CA GLU A 33 -8.29 -4.49 -1.14
C GLU A 33 -7.14 -4.69 -2.15
N VAL A 34 -6.27 -3.69 -2.33
CA VAL A 34 -5.08 -3.81 -3.20
C VAL A 34 -4.23 -5.00 -2.79
N LYS A 35 -3.94 -5.14 -1.50
CA LYS A 35 -3.20 -6.26 -0.93
C LYS A 35 -3.87 -7.60 -1.24
N ASN A 36 -5.17 -7.72 -0.97
CA ASN A 36 -5.94 -8.94 -1.23
C ASN A 36 -5.95 -9.31 -2.72
N GLN A 37 -5.93 -8.33 -3.62
CA GLN A 37 -5.90 -8.55 -5.07
C GLN A 37 -4.52 -9.03 -5.59
N ILE A 38 -3.43 -8.67 -4.92
CA ILE A 38 -2.06 -9.04 -5.34
C ILE A 38 -1.54 -10.32 -4.66
N ILE A 39 -2.14 -10.73 -3.53
CA ILE A 39 -1.80 -12.00 -2.86
C ILE A 39 -2.08 -13.16 -3.81
N GLY A 40 -1.07 -14.00 -4.03
CA GLY A 40 -1.18 -15.20 -4.89
C GLY A 40 -1.22 -14.93 -6.40
N ASN A 41 -1.19 -13.68 -6.87
CA ASN A 41 -1.27 -13.37 -8.30
C ASN A 41 -0.19 -12.39 -8.77
N ARG A 42 0.92 -12.93 -9.32
CA ARG A 42 2.06 -12.14 -9.84
C ARG A 42 1.66 -11.19 -10.98
N THR A 43 0.74 -11.57 -11.84
CA THR A 43 0.31 -10.73 -12.97
C THR A 43 -0.39 -9.47 -12.48
N LYS A 44 -1.33 -9.61 -11.53
CA LYS A 44 -2.00 -8.46 -10.91
C LYS A 44 -1.00 -7.57 -10.19
N LYS A 45 -0.08 -8.16 -9.43
CA LYS A 45 0.99 -7.46 -8.73
C LYS A 45 1.79 -6.55 -9.66
N LEU A 46 2.19 -7.07 -10.82
CA LEU A 46 2.93 -6.33 -11.84
C LEU A 46 2.09 -5.21 -12.46
N SER A 47 0.80 -5.44 -12.72
CA SER A 47 -0.13 -4.42 -13.21
C SER A 47 -0.27 -3.26 -12.21
N TYR A 48 -0.43 -3.55 -10.92
CA TYR A 48 -0.49 -2.51 -9.87
C TYR A 48 0.83 -1.72 -9.77
N ILE A 49 1.97 -2.39 -9.88
CA ILE A 49 3.27 -1.70 -9.90
C ILE A 49 3.38 -0.79 -11.12
N LYS A 50 2.99 -1.25 -12.31
CA LYS A 50 2.95 -0.44 -13.53
C LYS A 50 1.99 0.75 -13.43
N LEU A 51 0.88 0.60 -12.72
CA LEU A 51 -0.08 1.67 -12.41
C LEU A 51 0.47 2.68 -11.38
N GLY A 52 1.62 2.43 -10.76
CA GLY A 52 2.21 3.31 -9.75
C GLY A 52 1.60 3.12 -8.36
N ALA A 53 1.13 1.91 -8.03
CA ALA A 53 0.57 1.63 -6.70
C ALA A 53 1.63 1.78 -5.60
N VAL A 54 2.85 1.28 -5.86
CA VAL A 54 3.96 1.36 -4.91
C VAL A 54 4.26 2.81 -4.49
N PRO A 55 4.54 3.76 -5.40
CA PRO A 55 4.79 5.14 -5.01
C PRO A 55 3.55 5.82 -4.38
N ALA A 56 2.32 5.44 -4.77
CA ALA A 56 1.12 5.94 -4.10
C ALA A 56 1.05 5.50 -2.63
N VAL A 57 1.31 4.21 -2.35
CA VAL A 57 1.33 3.68 -0.97
C VAL A 57 2.46 4.31 -0.16
N VAL A 58 3.64 4.52 -0.74
CA VAL A 58 4.74 5.23 -0.05
C VAL A 58 4.38 6.68 0.22
N SER A 59 3.69 7.36 -0.71
CA SER A 59 3.23 8.73 -0.46
C SER A 59 2.22 8.81 0.68
N VAL A 60 1.32 7.82 0.80
CA VAL A 60 0.40 7.72 1.95
C VAL A 60 1.16 7.43 3.24
N LEU A 61 2.17 6.56 3.18
CA LEU A 61 3.05 6.24 4.30
C LEU A 61 3.82 7.50 4.77
N ALA A 62 4.33 8.31 3.84
CA ALA A 62 5.04 9.54 4.13
C ALA A 62 4.12 10.67 4.61
N ALA A 63 2.89 10.73 4.11
CA ALA A 63 1.89 11.72 4.52
C ALA A 63 1.32 11.44 5.91
N THR A 64 1.39 10.20 6.39
CA THR A 64 0.90 9.85 7.73
C THR A 64 2.04 10.03 8.73
N ALA A 65 2.01 11.13 9.49
CA ALA A 65 3.04 11.44 10.49
C ALA A 65 2.93 10.60 11.78
N ASP A 66 1.78 9.94 11.99
CA ASP A 66 1.48 9.21 13.22
C ASP A 66 1.90 7.74 13.09
N ASP A 67 3.07 7.39 13.65
CA ASP A 67 3.72 6.07 13.57
C ASP A 67 2.82 4.89 14.04
N CYS A 68 1.74 5.17 14.77
CA CYS A 68 0.77 4.18 15.26
C CYS A 68 -0.54 4.09 14.45
N SER A 69 -0.64 4.81 13.31
CA SER A 69 -1.86 4.76 12.51
C SER A 69 -2.00 3.42 11.80
N SER A 70 -3.20 2.82 11.87
CA SER A 70 -3.54 1.60 11.13
C SER A 70 -3.27 1.74 9.62
N VAL A 71 -3.38 2.97 9.08
CA VAL A 71 -3.04 3.31 7.69
C VAL A 71 -1.57 3.01 7.39
N LEU A 72 -0.64 3.38 8.29
CA LEU A 72 0.78 3.10 8.12
C LEU A 72 1.04 1.59 8.13
N VAL A 73 0.45 0.88 9.08
CA VAL A 73 0.62 -0.58 9.20
C VAL A 73 0.11 -1.30 7.94
N GLN A 74 -1.05 -0.92 7.42
CA GLN A 74 -1.53 -1.49 6.16
C GLN A 74 -0.71 -1.05 4.95
N SER A 75 -0.20 0.18 4.93
CA SER A 75 0.67 0.66 3.84
C SER A 75 1.95 -0.16 3.80
N ALA A 76 2.56 -0.38 4.97
CA ALA A 76 3.71 -1.25 5.14
C ALA A 76 3.41 -2.69 4.71
N ALA A 77 2.30 -3.27 5.15
CA ALA A 77 1.88 -4.62 4.78
C ALA A 77 1.62 -4.77 3.26
N ALA A 78 1.02 -3.76 2.63
CA ALA A 78 0.82 -3.72 1.18
C ALA A 78 2.16 -3.66 0.43
N LEU A 79 3.11 -2.83 0.90
CA LEU A 79 4.46 -2.74 0.34
C LEU A 79 5.23 -4.06 0.52
N GLY A 80 5.11 -4.70 1.69
CA GLY A 80 5.65 -6.04 1.95
C GLY A 80 5.06 -7.07 0.99
N SER A 81 3.75 -7.02 0.75
CA SER A 81 3.08 -7.87 -0.24
C SER A 81 3.55 -7.57 -1.67
N PHE A 82 3.89 -6.31 -2.00
CA PHE A 82 4.52 -5.92 -3.25
C PHE A 82 5.97 -6.42 -3.38
N ALA A 83 6.72 -6.53 -2.29
CA ALA A 83 8.08 -7.05 -2.27
C ALA A 83 8.14 -8.60 -2.22
N CYS A 84 7.15 -9.25 -1.58
CA CYS A 84 7.18 -10.68 -1.27
C CYS A 84 7.18 -11.55 -2.54
N GLY A 85 8.29 -12.25 -2.81
CA GLY A 85 8.42 -13.17 -3.94
C GLY A 85 8.31 -12.51 -5.33
N PHE A 86 8.63 -11.21 -5.44
CA PHE A 86 8.60 -10.47 -6.71
C PHE A 86 9.68 -9.38 -6.79
N GLU A 87 10.79 -9.69 -7.45
CA GLU A 87 11.96 -8.81 -7.62
C GLU A 87 11.62 -7.42 -8.16
N ALA A 88 10.82 -7.30 -9.23
CA ALA A 88 10.48 -5.99 -9.78
C ALA A 88 9.64 -5.13 -8.79
N GLY A 89 8.93 -5.78 -7.86
CA GLY A 89 8.25 -5.09 -6.76
C GLY A 89 9.23 -4.62 -5.70
N VAL A 90 10.21 -5.43 -5.33
CA VAL A 90 11.32 -5.02 -4.45
C VAL A 90 12.02 -3.79 -5.02
N GLN A 91 12.37 -3.83 -6.30
CA GLN A 91 13.04 -2.71 -6.97
C GLN A 91 12.16 -1.45 -7.01
N ALA A 92 10.86 -1.59 -7.25
CA ALA A 92 9.92 -0.47 -7.22
C ALA A 92 9.79 0.14 -5.81
N VAL A 93 9.74 -0.69 -4.78
CA VAL A 93 9.65 -0.28 -3.37
C VAL A 93 10.93 0.44 -2.94
N LEU A 94 12.10 -0.05 -3.37
CA LEU A 94 13.40 0.60 -3.18
C LEU A 94 13.44 1.96 -3.87
N ARG A 95 13.06 2.02 -5.16
CA ARG A 95 13.01 3.27 -5.93
C ARG A 95 12.03 4.29 -5.36
N ALA A 96 10.93 3.83 -4.77
CA ALA A 96 9.95 4.71 -4.14
C ALA A 96 10.41 5.23 -2.76
N GLY A 97 11.48 4.69 -2.17
CA GLY A 97 11.99 5.16 -0.88
C GLY A 97 11.19 4.66 0.33
N ALA A 98 10.53 3.51 0.23
CA ALA A 98 9.75 2.96 1.35
C ALA A 98 10.60 2.48 2.54
N PHE A 99 11.85 2.09 2.27
CA PHE A 99 12.76 1.45 3.22
C PHE A 99 12.98 2.25 4.51
N PRO A 100 13.37 3.55 4.47
CA PRO A 100 13.55 4.34 5.69
C PRO A 100 12.26 4.49 6.50
N HIS A 101 11.10 4.56 5.85
CA HIS A 101 9.81 4.64 6.54
C HIS A 101 9.43 3.31 7.20
N LEU A 102 9.64 2.18 6.52
CA LEU A 102 9.45 0.85 7.09
C LEU A 102 10.38 0.60 8.27
N LEU A 103 11.65 1.00 8.17
CA LEU A 103 12.62 0.86 9.26
C LEU A 103 12.18 1.68 10.47
N ARG A 104 11.80 2.94 10.27
CA ARG A 104 11.29 3.80 11.34
C ARG A 104 10.08 3.18 12.03
N LEU A 105 9.14 2.65 11.24
CA LEU A 105 7.94 1.99 11.75
C LEU A 105 8.27 0.72 12.55
N LEU A 106 9.23 -0.09 12.10
CA LEU A 106 9.72 -1.26 12.84
C LEU A 106 10.45 -0.87 14.13
N SER A 107 11.21 0.23 14.12
CA SER A 107 11.88 0.76 15.30
C SER A 107 10.92 1.34 16.33
N ASN A 108 9.80 1.93 15.89
CA ASN A 108 8.84 2.59 16.77
C ASN A 108 7.68 1.66 17.20
N SER A 109 7.35 0.65 16.40
CA SER A 109 6.19 -0.21 16.63
C SER A 109 6.60 -1.55 17.22
N ASN A 110 6.40 -1.65 18.53
CA ASN A 110 6.71 -2.80 19.39
C ASN A 110 5.96 -4.08 18.91
N GLY A 111 6.61 -4.92 18.10
CA GLY A 111 6.25 -6.32 17.76
C GLY A 111 4.98 -6.57 16.92
N LYS A 112 3.93 -5.73 17.02
CA LYS A 112 2.62 -6.01 16.39
C LYS A 112 2.60 -5.81 14.87
N VAL A 113 3.38 -4.87 14.35
CA VAL A 113 3.47 -4.60 12.91
C VAL A 113 4.13 -5.73 12.13
N VAL A 114 5.09 -6.42 12.74
CA VAL A 114 5.85 -7.50 12.10
C VAL A 114 4.92 -8.68 11.77
N SER A 115 3.97 -8.99 12.67
CA SER A 115 2.99 -10.06 12.43
C SER A 115 1.99 -9.74 11.32
N GLN A 116 1.80 -8.48 10.94
CA GLN A 116 0.88 -8.09 9.87
C GLN A 116 1.57 -7.87 8.51
N LEU A 117 2.90 -7.94 8.48
CA LEU A 117 3.73 -7.72 7.29
C LEU A 117 3.88 -8.98 6.42
N ILE A 118 3.49 -10.16 6.93
CA ILE A 118 3.60 -11.48 6.29
C ILE A 118 2.21 -12.03 5.95
#